data_AF-A0AAD3CP34-F1
#
_entry.id   AF-A0AAD3CP34-F1
#
_cell.length_a   1.000
_cell.length_b   1.000
_cell.length_c   1.000
_cell.angle_alpha   90.00
_cell.angle_beta   90.00
_cell.angle_gamma   90.00
#
_symmetry.space_group_name_H-M   'P 1'
#
loop_
_entity.id
_entity.type
_entity.pdbx_description
1 polymer ?
#
loop_
_entity_poly.entity_id
_entity_poly.type
_entity_poly.pdbx_seq_one_letter_code
_entity_poly.pdbx_strand_id
1 'polypeptide(L)'
;MISPSSASSGETGHEDLLLKISFSVKDGKSTSEAKELLNSYIASFPFSAVLPVQPLTYIPRKDGNGVDVSFLRKKTKEKGAIDGGMHFITEVMDDTVSLVVMRESEGQTVCKAFTEGLVIKSFVSGLYDEGGRTGLGYEALMESISIEKCVHKWM
;
A
#
# COMPACT_ATOMS: atom_id res chain seq x y z
N MET A 1 16.71 -35.16 18.88
CA MET A 1 16.11 -34.39 17.78
C MET A 1 14.92 -33.65 18.37
N ILE A 2 15.05 -32.34 18.55
CA ILE A 2 13.97 -31.47 19.02
C ILE A 2 13.97 -30.30 18.05
N SER A 3 12.94 -30.22 17.22
CA SER A 3 12.64 -29.03 16.42
C SER A 3 12.15 -27.93 17.36
N PRO A 4 12.64 -26.69 17.26
CA PRO A 4 11.88 -25.56 17.76
C PRO A 4 10.95 -25.07 16.64
N SER A 5 9.67 -25.39 16.79
CA SER A 5 8.60 -24.53 16.30
C SER A 5 8.70 -23.20 17.04
N SER A 6 8.73 -22.10 16.32
CA SER A 6 8.49 -20.77 16.89
C SER A 6 7.67 -19.99 15.87
N ALA A 7 6.36 -20.25 15.92
CA ALA A 7 5.37 -19.30 15.50
C ALA A 7 5.50 -18.08 16.41
N SER A 8 6.08 -16.99 15.92
CA SER A 8 5.89 -15.68 16.52
C SER A 8 4.64 -15.07 15.87
N SER A 9 3.49 -15.33 16.48
CA SER A 9 2.32 -14.47 16.38
C SER A 9 2.69 -13.13 17.02
N GLY A 10 3.37 -12.28 16.25
CA GLY A 10 3.67 -10.92 16.67
C GLY A 10 2.37 -10.14 16.70
N GLU A 11 2.08 -9.53 17.85
CA GLU A 11 1.22 -8.35 17.92
C GLU A 11 1.75 -7.35 16.88
N THR A 12 1.12 -7.27 15.72
CA THR A 12 1.43 -6.30 14.67
C THR A 12 0.99 -4.94 15.18
N GLY A 13 1.90 -4.32 15.94
CA GLY A 13 1.70 -3.05 16.60
C GLY A 13 1.28 -1.97 15.61
N HIS A 14 0.47 -1.04 16.09
CA HIS A 14 0.03 0.16 15.39
C HIS A 14 1.17 0.98 14.72
N GLU A 15 2.44 0.72 15.05
CA GLU A 15 3.59 1.41 14.50
C GLU A 15 3.84 1.16 13.01
N ASP A 16 3.44 -0.02 12.50
CA ASP A 16 3.65 -0.42 11.10
C ASP A 16 2.47 -0.07 10.19
N LEU A 17 1.31 0.28 10.76
CA LEU A 17 0.18 0.77 9.97
C LEU A 17 0.48 2.19 9.49
N LEU A 18 0.52 2.38 8.17
CA LEU A 18 0.79 3.67 7.53
C LEU A 18 -0.48 4.35 7.04
N LEU A 19 -1.42 3.57 6.50
CA LEU A 19 -2.69 4.05 5.94
C LEU A 19 -3.75 2.94 6.07
N LYS A 20 -4.98 3.33 6.41
CA LYS A 20 -6.18 2.51 6.25
C LYS A 20 -7.28 3.35 5.64
N ILE A 21 -7.81 2.91 4.51
CA ILE A 21 -8.99 3.49 3.87
C ILE A 21 -10.07 2.42 3.80
N SER A 22 -11.28 2.77 4.24
CA SER A 22 -12.47 1.94 4.08
C SER A 22 -13.38 2.58 3.05
N PHE A 23 -13.88 1.75 2.13
CA PHE A 23 -14.69 2.14 1.01
C PHE A 23 -16.03 1.40 1.06
N SER A 24 -17.13 2.14 0.91
CA SER A 24 -18.43 1.56 0.63
C SER A 24 -18.56 1.32 -0.87
N VAL A 25 -19.17 0.20 -1.25
CA VAL A 25 -19.48 -0.11 -2.65
C VAL A 25 -20.83 0.53 -2.99
N LYS A 26 -20.88 1.23 -4.12
CA LYS A 26 -22.11 1.91 -4.59
C LYS A 26 -23.13 0.91 -5.12
N ASP A 27 -24.40 1.32 -5.11
CA ASP A 27 -25.52 0.47 -5.53
C ASP A 27 -25.32 -0.09 -6.95
N GLY A 28 -25.58 -1.39 -7.11
CA GLY A 28 -25.47 -2.10 -8.38
C GLY A 28 -24.04 -2.53 -8.76
N LYS A 29 -23.05 -2.27 -7.89
CA LYS A 29 -21.67 -2.74 -8.04
C LYS A 29 -21.36 -3.90 -7.09
N SER A 30 -20.41 -4.73 -7.47
CA SER A 30 -19.95 -5.84 -6.62
C SER A 30 -18.66 -5.49 -5.89
N THR A 31 -18.49 -6.01 -4.67
CA THR A 31 -17.24 -5.87 -3.90
C THR A 31 -16.04 -6.45 -4.63
N SER A 32 -16.23 -7.51 -5.41
CA SER A 32 -15.17 -8.10 -6.25
C SER A 32 -14.71 -7.15 -7.36
N GLU A 33 -15.65 -6.58 -8.13
CA GLU A 33 -15.34 -5.59 -9.18
C GLU A 33 -14.64 -4.36 -8.59
N ALA A 34 -15.17 -3.83 -7.48
CA ALA A 34 -14.58 -2.70 -6.77
C ALA A 34 -13.14 -2.99 -6.31
N LYS A 35 -12.88 -4.19 -5.77
CA LYS A 35 -11.55 -4.62 -5.36
C LYS A 35 -10.59 -4.72 -6.55
N GLU A 36 -11.03 -5.27 -7.68
CA GLU A 36 -10.21 -5.38 -8.90
C GLU A 36 -9.86 -4.01 -9.48
N LEU A 37 -10.81 -3.08 -9.50
CA LEU A 37 -10.57 -1.69 -9.88
C LEU A 37 -9.58 -1.02 -8.93
N LEU A 38 -9.73 -1.23 -7.62
CA LEU A 38 -8.82 -0.68 -6.61
C LEU A 38 -7.40 -1.25 -6.78
N ASN A 39 -7.26 -2.55 -7.01
CA ASN A 39 -5.97 -3.18 -7.29
C ASN A 39 -5.31 -2.61 -8.56
N SER A 40 -6.09 -2.43 -9.62
CA SER A 40 -5.63 -1.85 -10.89
C SER A 40 -5.19 -0.40 -10.72
N TYR A 41 -5.94 0.38 -9.94
CA TYR A 41 -5.58 1.75 -9.59
C TYR A 41 -4.26 1.81 -8.81
N ILE A 42 -4.10 0.98 -7.77
CA ILE A 42 -2.85 0.94 -6.98
C ILE A 42 -1.67 0.52 -7.84
N ALA A 43 -1.83 -0.51 -8.68
CA ALA A 43 -0.77 -1.03 -9.55
C ALA A 43 -0.31 -0.02 -10.61
N SER A 44 -1.20 0.87 -11.04
CA SER A 44 -0.91 1.91 -12.02
C SER A 44 -0.48 3.24 -11.38
N PHE A 45 -0.52 3.35 -10.04
CA PHE A 45 -0.10 4.55 -9.35
C PHE A 45 1.39 4.86 -9.62
N PRO A 46 1.75 6.11 -9.99
CA PRO A 46 3.10 6.45 -10.42
C PRO A 46 4.05 6.68 -9.22
N PHE A 47 4.35 5.62 -8.46
CA PHE A 47 5.22 5.68 -7.27
C PHE A 47 6.57 6.35 -7.54
N SER A 48 7.19 6.07 -8.68
CA SER A 48 8.48 6.65 -9.09
C SER A 48 8.42 8.17 -9.29
N ALA A 49 7.27 8.72 -9.68
CA ALA A 49 7.09 10.16 -9.86
C ALA A 49 6.91 10.90 -8.52
N VAL A 50 6.53 10.19 -7.45
CA VAL A 50 6.47 10.75 -6.08
C VAL A 50 7.85 10.80 -5.44
N LEU A 51 8.73 9.85 -5.79
CA LEU A 51 10.02 9.64 -5.16
C LEU A 51 11.17 9.81 -6.17
N PRO A 52 11.49 11.04 -6.60
CA PRO A 52 12.41 11.29 -7.71
C PRO A 52 13.85 10.84 -7.44
N VAL A 53 14.24 10.70 -6.16
CA VAL A 53 15.62 10.40 -5.75
C VAL A 53 15.76 9.08 -5.00
N GLN A 54 14.67 8.35 -4.73
CA GLN A 54 14.69 7.08 -4.01
C GLN A 54 14.45 5.94 -5.00
N PRO A 55 15.47 5.13 -5.33
CA PRO A 55 15.29 3.94 -6.14
C PRO A 55 14.26 3.00 -5.50
N LEU A 56 13.32 2.51 -6.30
CA LEU A 56 12.25 1.63 -5.86
C LEU A 56 11.82 0.67 -6.98
N THR A 57 11.16 -0.40 -6.58
CA THR A 57 10.35 -1.27 -7.46
C THR A 57 8.97 -1.40 -6.87
N TYR A 58 7.97 -1.58 -7.71
CA TYR A 58 6.61 -1.90 -7.27
C TYR A 58 6.06 -3.00 -8.16
N ILE A 59 5.55 -4.06 -7.54
CA ILE A 59 5.11 -5.27 -8.24
C ILE A 59 3.77 -5.68 -7.63
N PRO A 60 2.77 -6.07 -8.46
CA PRO A 60 1.55 -6.68 -7.94
C PRO A 60 1.87 -7.87 -7.04
N ARG A 61 1.17 -7.98 -5.93
CA ARG A 61 1.37 -9.08 -4.98
C ARG A 61 0.99 -10.43 -5.60
N LYS A 62 1.67 -11.49 -5.17
CA LYS A 62 1.43 -12.86 -5.67
C LYS A 62 0.03 -13.38 -5.35
N ASP A 63 -0.54 -12.91 -4.25
CA ASP A 63 -1.91 -13.23 -3.82
C ASP A 63 -2.98 -12.44 -4.58
N GLY A 64 -2.58 -11.52 -5.49
CA GLY A 64 -3.47 -10.65 -6.25
C GLY A 64 -4.09 -9.51 -5.42
N ASN A 65 -3.70 -9.34 -4.16
CA ASN A 65 -4.35 -8.41 -3.22
C ASN A 65 -3.51 -7.16 -2.99
N GLY A 66 -3.22 -6.43 -4.06
CA GLY A 66 -2.54 -5.13 -4.01
C GLY A 66 -1.11 -5.18 -4.56
N VAL A 67 -0.22 -4.37 -3.98
CA VAL A 67 1.11 -4.06 -4.55
C VAL A 67 2.16 -3.99 -3.46
N ASP A 68 3.31 -4.64 -3.70
CA ASP A 68 4.49 -4.49 -2.87
C ASP A 68 5.40 -3.42 -3.45
N VAL A 69 5.70 -2.39 -2.67
CA VAL A 69 6.64 -1.31 -3.01
C VAL A 69 7.92 -1.54 -2.21
N SER A 70 9.01 -1.90 -2.88
CA SER A 70 10.31 -2.12 -2.24
C SER A 70 11.26 -0.97 -2.52
N PHE A 71 11.89 -0.44 -1.48
CA PHE A 71 12.96 0.53 -1.62
C PHE A 71 14.28 -0.17 -1.89
N LEU A 72 14.99 0.31 -2.90
CA LEU A 72 16.24 -0.28 -3.34
C LEU A 72 17.44 0.51 -2.80
N ARG A 73 18.53 -0.21 -2.54
CA ARG A 73 19.85 0.34 -2.27
C ARG A 73 20.91 -0.40 -3.07
N LYS A 74 22.09 0.22 -3.15
CA LYS A 74 23.27 -0.47 -3.71
C LYS A 74 23.61 -1.68 -2.85
N LYS A 75 23.59 -2.88 -3.45
CA LYS A 75 24.01 -4.12 -2.80
C LYS A 75 25.49 -4.04 -2.42
N THR A 76 25.83 -4.43 -1.19
CA THR A 76 27.21 -4.54 -0.70
C THR A 76 27.49 -5.96 -0.21
N LYS A 77 28.71 -6.21 0.29
CA LYS A 77 29.04 -7.51 0.93
C LYS A 77 28.24 -7.74 2.22
N GLU A 78 27.87 -6.66 2.90
CA GLU A 78 27.23 -6.68 4.22
C GLU A 78 25.71 -6.50 4.12
N LYS A 79 25.21 -5.88 3.05
CA LYS A 79 23.81 -5.48 2.91
C LYS A 79 23.20 -5.93 1.59
N GLY A 80 21.98 -6.45 1.66
CA GLY A 80 21.16 -6.81 0.51
C GLY A 80 20.75 -5.60 -0.36
N ALA A 81 20.10 -5.88 -1.48
CA ALA A 81 19.63 -4.84 -2.43
C ALA A 81 18.35 -4.12 -1.99
N ILE A 82 17.59 -4.70 -1.05
CA ILE A 82 16.35 -4.12 -0.49
C ILE A 82 16.68 -3.38 0.81
N ASP A 83 15.97 -2.27 1.05
CA ASP A 83 16.11 -1.37 2.22
C ASP A 83 14.73 -0.98 2.78
N GLY A 84 13.89 -1.98 3.05
CA GLY A 84 12.50 -1.81 3.46
C GLY A 84 11.54 -1.49 2.30
N GLY A 85 10.33 -1.09 2.64
CA GLY A 85 9.26 -0.87 1.68
C GLY A 85 7.89 -0.61 2.32
N MET A 86 6.84 -0.84 1.53
CA MET A 86 5.44 -0.75 1.92
C MET A 86 4.63 -1.83 1.22
N HIS A 87 3.67 -2.40 1.91
CA HIS A 87 2.68 -3.32 1.36
C HIS A 87 1.34 -2.61 1.24
N PHE A 88 0.88 -2.38 0.01
CA PHE A 88 -0.48 -1.95 -0.26
C PHE A 88 -1.34 -3.21 -0.39
N ILE A 89 -2.29 -3.40 0.52
CA ILE A 89 -3.09 -4.60 0.66
C ILE A 89 -4.55 -4.24 0.48
N THR A 90 -5.24 -4.96 -0.40
CA THR A 90 -6.69 -4.81 -0.56
C THR A 90 -7.43 -5.96 0.13
N GLU A 91 -8.38 -5.59 0.98
CA GLU A 91 -9.18 -6.51 1.77
C GLU A 91 -10.66 -6.31 1.46
N VAL A 92 -11.44 -7.40 1.50
CA VAL A 92 -12.90 -7.35 1.40
C VAL A 92 -13.44 -7.95 2.69
N MET A 93 -14.29 -7.19 3.36
CA MET A 93 -15.01 -7.62 4.55
C MET A 93 -16.48 -7.27 4.36
N ASP A 94 -17.34 -8.29 4.29
CA ASP A 94 -18.76 -8.15 3.99
C ASP A 94 -18.99 -7.31 2.73
N ASP A 95 -19.67 -6.16 2.85
CA ASP A 95 -19.98 -5.23 1.77
C ASP A 95 -18.98 -4.06 1.65
N THR A 96 -17.84 -4.15 2.35
CA THR A 96 -16.81 -3.10 2.40
C THR A 96 -15.52 -3.56 1.73
N VAL A 97 -14.96 -2.70 0.90
CA VAL A 97 -13.59 -2.85 0.38
C VAL A 97 -12.68 -1.97 1.23
N SER A 98 -11.50 -2.45 1.60
CA SER A 98 -10.52 -1.65 2.36
C SER A 98 -9.15 -1.72 1.70
N LEU A 99 -8.42 -0.60 1.78
CA LEU A 99 -6.99 -0.52 1.50
C LEU A 99 -6.25 -0.37 2.83
N VAL A 100 -5.32 -1.28 3.09
CA VAL A 100 -4.41 -1.22 4.22
C VAL A 100 -2.99 -1.07 3.68
N VAL A 101 -2.23 -0.10 4.18
CA VAL A 101 -0.82 0.05 3.86
C VAL A 101 0.01 -0.18 5.11
N MET A 102 0.87 -1.19 5.04
CA MET A 102 1.78 -1.57 6.11
C MET A 102 3.22 -1.26 5.72
N ARG A 103 4.06 -0.89 6.68
CA ARG A 103 5.51 -0.80 6.48
C ARG A 103 6.12 -2.19 6.31
N GLU A 104 7.07 -2.30 5.41
CA GLU A 104 8.03 -3.41 5.36
C GLU A 104 9.39 -2.89 5.86
N SER A 105 9.85 -3.42 6.99
CA SER A 105 11.10 -2.99 7.65
C SER A 105 12.27 -3.93 7.35
N GLU A 106 12.04 -5.03 6.63
CA GLU A 106 13.07 -6.02 6.33
C GLU A 106 14.25 -5.41 5.56
N GLY A 107 15.45 -5.66 6.08
CA GLY A 107 16.70 -5.17 5.53
C GLY A 107 16.93 -3.67 5.70
N GLN A 108 15.98 -2.93 6.29
CA GLN A 108 16.05 -1.49 6.47
C GLN A 108 17.14 -1.10 7.47
N THR A 109 18.01 -0.15 7.09
CA THR A 109 19.02 0.39 8.05
C THR A 109 18.44 1.48 8.94
N VAL A 110 17.53 2.30 8.39
CA VAL A 110 16.89 3.43 9.07
C VAL A 110 15.46 3.55 8.56
N CYS A 111 14.52 3.87 9.45
CA CYS A 111 13.12 4.12 9.12
C CYS A 111 12.99 5.12 7.97
N LYS A 112 12.15 4.80 6.97
CA LYS A 112 11.89 5.62 5.78
C LYS A 112 10.68 6.53 5.96
N ALA A 113 10.39 6.98 7.19
CA ALA A 113 9.18 7.74 7.53
C ALA A 113 8.91 8.93 6.60
N PHE A 114 9.95 9.64 6.14
CA PHE A 114 9.77 10.73 5.19
C PHE A 114 9.26 10.24 3.82
N THR A 115 9.92 9.24 3.25
CA THR A 115 9.56 8.60 1.97
C THR A 115 8.17 7.97 2.05
N GLU A 116 7.90 7.22 3.12
CA GLU A 116 6.60 6.63 3.40
C GLU A 116 5.51 7.70 3.45
N GLY A 117 5.74 8.78 4.19
CA GLY A 117 4.80 9.89 4.31
C GLY A 117 4.53 10.62 3.00
N LEU A 118 5.54 10.81 2.15
CA LEU A 118 5.36 11.39 0.81
C LEU A 118 4.49 10.52 -0.08
N VAL A 119 4.72 9.20 -0.08
CA VAL A 119 3.92 8.26 -0.88
C VAL A 119 2.48 8.23 -0.38
N ILE A 120 2.26 8.09 0.92
CA ILE A 120 0.90 8.04 1.49
C ILE A 120 0.15 9.34 1.21
N LYS A 121 0.75 10.50 1.45
CA LYS A 121 0.10 11.81 1.18
C LYS A 121 -0.21 12.00 -0.31
N SER A 122 0.73 11.67 -1.20
CA SER A 122 0.49 11.79 -2.64
C SER A 122 -0.57 10.81 -3.14
N PHE A 123 -0.64 9.62 -2.57
CA PHE A 123 -1.64 8.61 -2.90
C PHE A 123 -3.03 9.07 -2.45
N VAL A 124 -3.14 9.57 -1.21
CA VAL A 124 -4.40 10.09 -0.67
C VAL A 124 -4.89 11.32 -1.44
N SER A 125 -4.04 12.32 -1.72
CA SER A 125 -4.45 13.46 -2.57
C SER A 125 -4.85 13.03 -3.98
N GLY A 126 -4.27 11.95 -4.51
CA GLY A 126 -4.66 11.35 -5.79
C GLY A 126 -6.04 10.66 -5.76
N LEU A 127 -6.50 10.23 -4.59
CA LEU A 127 -7.84 9.67 -4.41
C LEU A 127 -8.92 10.75 -4.19
N TYR A 128 -8.56 11.90 -3.63
CA TYR A 128 -9.50 13.01 -3.42
C TYR A 128 -9.56 14.01 -4.60
N ASP A 129 -8.84 13.75 -5.69
CA ASP A 129 -8.70 14.65 -6.84
C ASP A 129 -8.22 16.08 -6.47
N GLU A 130 -7.40 16.19 -5.43
CA GLU A 130 -6.89 17.48 -4.94
C GLU A 130 -5.64 17.94 -5.71
N GLY A 131 -5.58 17.68 -7.02
CA GLY A 131 -4.40 17.91 -7.85
C GLY A 131 -3.24 16.94 -7.56
N GLY A 132 -3.53 15.81 -6.90
CA GLY A 132 -2.60 14.72 -6.67
C GLY A 132 -2.31 13.90 -7.93
N ARG A 133 -1.30 13.01 -7.85
CA ARG A 133 -1.05 12.03 -8.91
C ARG A 133 -2.08 10.92 -8.81
N THR A 134 -2.73 10.55 -9.92
CA THR A 134 -3.76 9.51 -9.93
C THR A 134 -3.23 8.24 -10.61
N GLY A 135 -3.69 7.08 -10.15
CA GLY A 135 -3.59 5.84 -10.90
C GLY A 135 -4.54 5.85 -12.11
N LEU A 136 -4.28 4.97 -13.07
CA LEU A 136 -5.21 4.72 -14.17
C LEU A 136 -6.52 4.12 -13.64
N GLY A 137 -7.62 4.40 -14.33
CA GLY A 137 -8.95 3.90 -13.94
C GLY A 137 -9.56 4.61 -12.73
N TYR A 138 -9.02 5.77 -12.33
CA TYR A 138 -9.55 6.60 -11.24
C TYR A 138 -11.06 6.84 -11.34
N GLU A 139 -11.54 7.28 -12.51
CA GLU A 139 -12.96 7.58 -12.72
C GLU A 139 -13.83 6.34 -12.49
N ALA A 140 -13.49 5.22 -13.14
CA ALA A 140 -14.21 3.95 -12.99
C ALA A 140 -14.20 3.43 -11.55
N LEU A 141 -13.09 3.62 -10.82
CA LEU A 141 -13.00 3.30 -9.41
C LEU A 141 -13.97 4.17 -8.60
N MET A 142 -13.94 5.49 -8.79
CA MET A 142 -14.80 6.42 -8.04
C MET A 142 -16.27 6.34 -8.43
N GLU A 143 -16.61 5.79 -9.60
CA GLU A 143 -17.98 5.39 -9.93
C GLU A 143 -18.45 4.14 -9.17
N SER A 144 -17.53 3.29 -8.74
CA SER A 144 -17.83 2.02 -8.07
C SER A 144 -17.82 2.10 -6.55
N ILE A 145 -16.99 2.97 -5.98
CA ILE A 145 -16.81 3.09 -4.53
C ILE A 145 -16.99 4.52 -4.01
N SER A 146 -17.23 4.64 -2.71
CA SER A 146 -17.18 5.91 -1.96
C SER A 146 -16.22 5.77 -0.79
N ILE A 147 -15.46 6.82 -0.49
CA ILE A 147 -14.53 6.84 0.65
C ILE A 147 -15.32 7.12 1.93
N GLU A 148 -15.40 6.14 2.82
CA GLU A 148 -16.11 6.27 4.12
C GLU A 148 -15.18 6.81 5.21
N LYS A 149 -13.97 6.25 5.27
CA LYS A 149 -13.01 6.58 6.32
C LYS A 149 -11.59 6.47 5.78
N CYS A 150 -10.79 7.49 6.05
CA CYS A 150 -9.36 7.50 5.79
C CYS A 150 -8.62 7.79 7.11
N VAL A 151 -7.68 6.93 7.48
CA VAL A 151 -6.80 7.11 8.64
C VAL A 151 -5.39 6.88 8.17
N HIS A 152 -4.48 7.82 8.41
CA HIS A 152 -3.09 7.63 8.03
C HIS A 152 -2.13 8.23 9.03
N LYS A 153 -0.95 7.67 9.17
CA LYS A 153 -0.01 8.00 10.26
C LYS A 153 0.36 9.49 10.40
N TRP A 154 0.23 10.28 9.34
CA TRP A 154 0.57 11.71 9.30
C TRP A 154 -0.61 12.68 9.37
N MET A 155 -1.81 12.23 9.76
CA MET A 155 -3.02 13.04 10.00
C MET A 155 -3.89 12.36 11.07
#